data_AF-A0A3Q1FH77-F1
#
_entry.id   AF-A0A3Q1FH77-F1
#
_cell.length_a   1.000
_cell.length_b   1.000
_cell.length_c   1.000
_cell.angle_alpha   90.00
_cell.angle_beta   90.00
_cell.angle_gamma   90.00
#
_symmetry.space_group_name_H-M   'P 1'
#
loop_
_entity.id
_entity.type
_entity.pdbx_description
1 polymer ?
#
loop_
_entity_poly.entity_id
_entity_poly.type
_entity_poly.pdbx_seq_one_letter_code
_entity_poly.pdbx_strand_id
1 'polypeptide(L)'
;QSSHCLRSVDEMLNLLSLYKHSSNWQKVKDKLERVLAMLEGANQKALLMYSNVDMRSQEAYEMAVQGLLGPEGKSAPILTGLRCIHFQPPNFILEVQCLNETQKYLRKLVHEIGLELRSTAVCKGIRRTRDGLFTLQDALTHHYWTAADITQAIRQYHSSKKHRKRSQSPAKKPALKTSEDVTAAQQNKANEEAAVGTIKKLVAETSS
;
A
#
# COMPACT_ATOMS: atom_id res chain seq x y z
N GLN A 1 -9.40 -5.46 -26.72
CA GLN A 1 -10.13 -4.73 -25.65
C GLN A 1 -9.56 -5.21 -24.33
N SER A 2 -8.58 -4.48 -23.77
CA SER A 2 -7.92 -4.87 -22.53
C SER A 2 -8.92 -4.72 -21.38
N SER A 3 -9.45 -5.85 -20.92
CA SER A 3 -10.13 -5.95 -19.64
C SER A 3 -9.09 -5.69 -18.55
N HIS A 4 -8.90 -4.41 -18.21
CA HIS A 4 -8.27 -4.02 -16.95
C HIS A 4 -9.02 -4.76 -15.85
N CYS A 5 -8.41 -5.83 -15.35
CA CYS A 5 -8.88 -6.56 -14.20
C CYS A 5 -8.99 -5.53 -13.09
N LEU A 6 -10.21 -5.20 -12.67
CA LEU A 6 -10.46 -4.30 -11.55
C LEU A 6 -9.72 -4.92 -10.37
N ARG A 7 -8.57 -4.35 -10.00
CA ARG A 7 -7.80 -4.78 -8.85
C ARG A 7 -8.66 -4.46 -7.63
N SER A 8 -9.39 -5.46 -7.15
CA SER A 8 -10.21 -5.31 -5.94
C SER A 8 -9.26 -5.18 -4.77
N VAL A 9 -9.00 -3.93 -4.37
CA VAL A 9 -8.43 -3.67 -3.04
C VAL A 9 -9.56 -3.87 -2.06
N ASP A 10 -9.45 -4.94 -1.29
CA ASP A 10 -10.37 -5.21 -0.20
C ASP A 10 -9.91 -4.42 1.01
N GLU A 11 -10.82 -3.63 1.56
CA GLU A 11 -10.62 -2.93 2.83
C GLU A 11 -11.42 -3.68 3.89
N MET A 12 -10.76 -4.03 4.99
CA MET A 12 -11.37 -4.75 6.10
C MET A 12 -11.04 -4.11 7.42
N LEU A 13 -12.04 -4.09 8.31
CA LEU A 13 -11.85 -3.77 9.72
C LEU A 13 -11.72 -5.06 10.52
N ASN A 14 -10.59 -5.23 11.18
CA ASN A 14 -10.35 -6.31 12.12
C ASN A 14 -10.47 -5.76 13.53
N LEU A 15 -11.38 -6.35 14.31
CA LEU A 15 -11.49 -6.06 15.73
C LEU A 15 -10.59 -7.03 16.49
N LEU A 16 -9.59 -6.49 17.18
CA LEU A 16 -8.57 -7.25 17.89
C LEU A 16 -8.65 -7.03 19.39
N SER A 17 -8.17 -8.02 20.14
CA SER A 17 -7.96 -7.94 21.58
C SER A 17 -6.55 -8.40 21.93
N LEU A 18 -5.82 -7.56 22.67
CA LEU A 18 -4.52 -7.91 23.26
C LEU A 18 -4.74 -8.54 24.64
N TYR A 19 -4.20 -9.74 24.81
CA TYR A 19 -4.19 -10.46 26.08
C TYR A 19 -2.78 -10.39 26.68
N LYS A 20 -2.41 -9.21 27.17
CA LYS A 20 -1.25 -9.02 28.07
C LYS A 20 -1.45 -7.73 28.86
N HIS A 21 -1.20 -7.81 30.16
CA HIS A 21 -1.24 -6.65 31.03
C HIS A 21 0.02 -5.81 30.80
N SER A 22 -0.13 -4.65 30.15
CA SER A 22 0.93 -3.63 30.09
C SER A 22 0.54 -2.48 31.00
N SER A 23 1.44 -2.09 31.90
CA SER A 23 1.27 -0.92 32.77
C SER A 23 1.37 0.41 32.02
N ASN A 24 1.77 0.40 30.73
CA ASN A 24 1.82 1.60 29.90
C ASN A 24 1.29 1.33 28.49
N TRP A 25 0.06 1.81 28.23
CA TRP A 25 -0.62 1.64 26.94
C TRP A 25 -0.12 2.57 25.84
N GLN A 26 0.42 3.74 26.20
CA GLN A 26 0.98 4.67 25.22
C GLN A 26 2.19 4.03 24.52
N LYS A 27 3.09 3.41 25.29
CA LYS A 27 4.24 2.67 24.75
C LYS A 27 3.81 1.49 23.87
N VAL A 28 2.66 0.88 24.14
CA VAL A 28 2.11 -0.21 23.31
C VAL A 28 1.61 0.34 21.99
N LYS A 29 0.93 1.49 21.99
CA LYS A 29 0.49 2.18 20.76
C LYS A 29 1.68 2.53 19.86
N ASP A 30 2.72 3.15 20.41
CA ASP A 30 3.91 3.56 19.63
C ASP A 30 4.68 2.35 19.08
N LYS A 31 4.62 1.21 19.79
CA LYS A 31 5.18 -0.05 19.27
C LYS A 31 4.29 -0.62 18.18
N LEU A 32 2.97 -0.65 18.38
CA LEU A 32 2.01 -1.13 17.40
C LEU A 32 2.21 -0.41 16.07
N GLU A 33 2.22 0.92 16.04
CA GLU A 33 2.42 1.68 14.79
C GLU A 33 3.71 1.31 14.06
N ARG A 34 4.82 1.11 14.80
CA ARG A 34 6.09 0.63 14.23
C ARG A 34 5.98 -0.78 13.63
N VAL A 35 5.29 -1.69 14.31
CA VAL A 35 5.04 -3.04 13.81
C VAL A 35 4.18 -3.02 12.55
N LEU A 36 3.12 -2.20 12.52
CA LEU A 36 2.27 -2.07 11.35
C LEU A 36 3.07 -1.57 10.13
N ALA A 37 3.89 -0.52 10.32
CA ALA A 37 4.76 0.01 9.26
C ALA A 37 5.79 -1.03 8.77
N MET A 38 6.37 -1.82 9.67
CA MET A 38 7.29 -2.90 9.32
C MET A 38 6.60 -3.97 8.47
N LEU A 39 5.39 -4.40 8.86
CA LEU A 39 4.62 -5.40 8.12
C LEU A 39 4.18 -4.90 6.75
N GLU A 40 3.79 -3.63 6.64
CA GLU A 40 3.47 -3.01 5.36
C GLU A 40 4.69 -2.97 4.43
N GLY A 41 5.84 -2.51 4.95
CA GLY A 41 7.11 -2.49 4.20
C GLY A 41 7.58 -3.88 3.76
N ALA A 42 7.42 -4.90 4.61
CA ALA A 42 7.76 -6.28 4.27
C ALA A 42 6.93 -6.82 3.08
N ASN A 43 5.67 -6.42 2.98
CA ASN A 43 4.77 -6.85 1.90
C ASN A 43 4.92 -6.02 0.61
N GLN A 44 5.60 -4.88 0.65
CA GLN A 44 5.91 -4.08 -0.55
C GLN A 44 6.75 -4.88 -1.57
N LYS A 45 7.68 -5.72 -1.09
CA LYS A 45 8.45 -6.60 -1.97
C LYS A 45 7.57 -7.62 -2.70
N ALA A 46 6.56 -8.17 -2.02
CA ALA A 46 5.62 -9.09 -2.65
C ALA A 46 4.82 -8.39 -3.76
N LEU A 47 4.39 -7.15 -3.53
CA LEU A 47 3.70 -6.35 -4.54
C LEU A 47 4.53 -6.19 -5.83
N LEU A 48 5.83 -5.90 -5.69
CA LEU A 48 6.76 -5.79 -6.82
C LEU A 48 6.98 -7.13 -7.53
N MET A 49 7.20 -8.19 -6.75
CA MET A 49 7.49 -9.53 -7.29
C MET A 49 6.33 -10.14 -8.06
N TYR A 50 5.09 -9.87 -7.66
CA TYR A 50 3.90 -10.38 -8.34
C TYR A 50 3.38 -9.44 -9.44
N SER A 51 4.04 -8.30 -9.67
CA SER A 51 3.73 -7.47 -10.82
C SER A 51 4.25 -8.14 -12.10
N ASN A 52 3.41 -8.22 -13.14
CA ASN A 52 3.75 -8.88 -14.40
C ASN A 52 4.52 -7.94 -15.36
N VAL A 53 5.29 -6.99 -14.81
CA VAL A 53 5.90 -5.89 -15.57
C VAL A 53 7.38 -5.86 -15.22
N ASP A 54 8.22 -5.63 -16.22
CA ASP A 54 9.65 -5.45 -15.99
C ASP A 54 9.89 -4.17 -15.17
N MET A 55 10.37 -4.32 -13.94
CA MET A 55 10.64 -3.22 -13.02
C MET A 55 11.68 -2.21 -13.55
N ARG A 56 12.47 -2.57 -14.56
CA ARG A 56 13.42 -1.65 -15.23
C ARG A 56 12.79 -0.84 -16.35
N SER A 57 11.56 -1.18 -16.75
CA SER A 57 10.86 -0.50 -17.82
C SER A 57 10.26 0.84 -17.36
N GLN A 58 10.09 1.75 -18.32
CA GLN A 58 9.36 3.00 -18.12
C GLN A 58 7.90 2.76 -17.71
N GLU A 59 7.28 1.68 -18.20
CA GLU A 59 5.91 1.29 -17.86
C GLU A 59 5.75 0.98 -16.37
N ALA A 60 6.69 0.22 -15.78
CA ALA A 60 6.69 -0.06 -14.36
C ALA A 60 6.79 1.22 -13.52
N TYR A 61 7.62 2.17 -13.95
CA TYR A 61 7.74 3.47 -13.29
C TYR A 61 6.43 4.26 -13.35
N GLU A 62 5.81 4.36 -14.53
CA GLU A 62 4.54 5.06 -14.71
C GLU A 62 3.43 4.45 -13.84
N MET A 63 3.33 3.12 -13.78
CA MET A 63 2.37 2.44 -12.91
C MET A 63 2.65 2.66 -11.42
N ALA A 64 3.91 2.65 -11.01
CA ALA A 64 4.29 2.89 -9.62
C ALA A 64 3.91 4.31 -9.17
N VAL A 65 4.19 5.32 -10.00
CA VAL A 65 3.82 6.72 -9.73
C VAL A 65 2.31 6.90 -9.65
N GLN A 66 1.55 6.16 -10.47
CA GLN A 66 0.09 6.18 -10.45
C GLN A 66 -0.53 5.36 -9.30
N GLY A 67 0.27 4.61 -8.52
CA GLY A 67 -0.24 3.67 -7.53
C GLY A 67 -0.98 2.47 -8.15
N LEU A 68 -0.77 2.24 -9.44
CA LEU A 68 -1.33 1.15 -10.23
C LEU A 68 -0.30 0.04 -10.41
N LEU A 69 0.56 -0.19 -9.43
CA LEU A 69 1.44 -1.36 -9.42
C LEU A 69 0.83 -2.42 -8.51
N GLY A 70 0.70 -3.64 -9.02
CA GLY A 70 0.06 -4.71 -8.26
C GLY A 70 -0.02 -6.01 -9.06
N PRO A 71 -0.45 -7.10 -8.40
CA PRO A 71 -0.49 -8.41 -9.00
C PRO A 71 -1.47 -8.46 -10.17
N GLU A 72 -1.04 -9.09 -11.26
CA GLU A 72 -1.91 -9.43 -12.39
C GLU A 72 -2.29 -10.90 -12.32
N GLY A 73 -3.45 -11.18 -11.70
CA GLY A 73 -4.01 -12.53 -11.60
C GLY A 73 -3.86 -13.17 -10.22
N LYS A 74 -3.66 -14.49 -10.20
CA LYS A 74 -3.56 -15.28 -8.96
C LYS A 74 -2.22 -15.03 -8.29
N SER A 75 -2.21 -14.32 -7.17
CA SER A 75 -1.04 -14.12 -6.33
C SER A 75 -1.27 -14.70 -4.93
N ALA A 76 -0.19 -14.81 -4.15
CA ALA A 76 -0.33 -14.92 -2.70
C ALA A 76 -1.06 -13.67 -2.15
N PRO A 77 -1.66 -13.74 -0.94
CA PRO A 77 -2.22 -12.57 -0.28
C PRO A 77 -1.16 -11.47 -0.12
N ILE A 78 -1.50 -10.26 -0.55
CA ILE A 78 -0.59 -9.10 -0.46
C ILE A 78 -1.24 -8.05 0.42
N LEU A 79 -0.55 -7.66 1.48
CA LEU A 79 -0.93 -6.52 2.30
C LEU A 79 -0.43 -5.24 1.63
N THR A 80 -1.36 -4.36 1.27
CA THR A 80 -1.08 -3.07 0.62
C THR A 80 -1.12 -1.89 1.57
N GLY A 81 -1.80 -2.03 2.70
CA GLY A 81 -1.89 -0.96 3.70
C GLY A 81 -2.37 -1.49 5.03
N LEU A 82 -1.83 -0.98 6.13
CA LEU A 82 -2.18 -1.42 7.47
C LEU A 82 -2.14 -0.25 8.46
N ARG A 83 -3.30 0.10 9.02
CA ARG A 83 -3.41 1.22 9.97
C ARG A 83 -4.25 0.88 11.20
N CYS A 84 -3.96 1.53 12.31
CA CYS A 84 -4.79 1.46 13.51
C CYS A 84 -5.80 2.60 13.50
N ILE A 85 -7.10 2.29 13.42
CA ILE A 85 -8.15 3.32 13.39
C ILE A 85 -8.65 3.69 14.78
N HIS A 86 -8.67 2.72 15.70
CA HIS A 86 -9.16 2.92 17.06
C HIS A 86 -8.33 2.11 18.02
N PHE A 87 -7.86 2.74 19.10
CA PHE A 87 -7.03 2.10 20.10
C PHE A 87 -7.65 2.31 21.50
N GLN A 88 -8.35 1.29 21.99
CA GLN A 88 -9.02 1.30 23.29
C GLN A 88 -8.67 0.04 24.09
N PRO A 89 -7.48 0.02 24.72
CA PRO A 89 -6.96 -1.16 25.40
C PRO A 89 -7.98 -1.84 26.32
N PRO A 90 -8.05 -3.18 26.35
CA PRO A 90 -7.23 -4.14 25.57
C PRO A 90 -7.66 -4.30 24.10
N ASN A 91 -8.69 -3.59 23.65
CA ASN A 91 -9.26 -3.72 22.31
C ASN A 91 -8.71 -2.66 21.35
N PHE A 92 -8.60 -3.01 20.07
CA PHE A 92 -8.24 -2.04 19.05
C PHE A 92 -8.77 -2.52 17.71
N ILE A 93 -8.95 -1.59 16.79
CA ILE A 93 -9.48 -1.87 15.46
C ILE A 93 -8.41 -1.49 14.46
N LEU A 94 -8.04 -2.49 13.65
CA LEU A 94 -7.12 -2.31 12.54
C LEU A 94 -7.91 -2.24 11.25
N GLU A 95 -7.50 -1.33 10.39
CA GLU A 95 -7.92 -1.29 9.01
C GLU A 95 -6.82 -1.88 8.14
N VAL A 96 -7.21 -2.88 7.36
CA VAL A 96 -6.32 -3.72 6.58
C VAL A 96 -6.74 -3.63 5.13
N GLN A 97 -5.82 -3.20 4.28
CA GLN A 97 -6.00 -3.18 2.83
C GLN A 97 -5.19 -4.32 2.22
N CYS A 98 -5.87 -5.30 1.65
CA CYS A 98 -5.24 -6.49 1.10
C CYS A 98 -5.75 -6.81 -0.31
N LEU A 99 -4.93 -7.57 -1.05
CA LEU A 99 -5.26 -8.20 -2.32
C LEU A 99 -5.20 -9.72 -2.17
N ASN A 100 -6.09 -10.43 -2.87
CA ASN A 100 -6.12 -11.89 -2.91
C ASN A 100 -6.07 -12.53 -1.51
N GLU A 101 -6.80 -11.96 -0.55
CA GLU A 101 -6.74 -12.35 0.85
C GLU A 101 -7.41 -13.71 1.13
N THR A 102 -7.18 -14.23 2.34
CA THR A 102 -8.00 -15.30 2.90
C THR A 102 -8.18 -15.07 4.40
N GLN A 103 -9.30 -15.50 4.98
CA GLN A 103 -9.54 -15.41 6.44
C GLN A 103 -8.39 -15.99 7.29
N LYS A 104 -7.74 -17.06 6.81
CA LYS A 104 -6.55 -17.66 7.44
C LYS A 104 -5.36 -16.71 7.44
N TYR A 105 -5.15 -15.96 6.35
CA TYR A 105 -4.10 -14.96 6.25
C TYR A 105 -4.32 -13.82 7.23
N LEU A 106 -5.54 -13.28 7.32
CA LEU A 106 -5.86 -12.21 8.27
C LEU A 106 -5.64 -12.67 9.73
N ARG A 107 -6.02 -13.90 10.07
CA ARG A 107 -5.75 -14.48 11.39
C ARG A 107 -4.25 -14.62 11.66
N LYS A 108 -3.47 -15.04 10.67
CA LYS A 108 -2.01 -15.14 10.77
C LYS A 108 -1.37 -13.76 10.97
N LEU A 109 -1.81 -12.75 10.22
CA LEU A 109 -1.35 -11.37 10.34
C LEU A 109 -1.54 -10.85 11.78
N VAL A 110 -2.71 -11.07 12.36
CA VAL A 110 -2.98 -10.67 13.75
C VAL A 110 -2.10 -11.43 14.75
N HIS A 111 -1.85 -12.70 14.50
CA HIS A 111 -0.93 -13.48 15.32
C HIS A 111 0.50 -12.92 15.25
N GLU A 112 0.99 -12.59 14.05
CA GLU A 112 2.31 -11.98 13.83
C GLU A 112 2.44 -10.63 14.54
N ILE A 113 1.40 -9.78 14.49
CA ILE A 113 1.35 -8.51 15.24
C ILE A 113 1.46 -8.77 16.75
N GLY A 114 0.76 -9.79 17.27
CA GLY A 114 0.86 -10.18 18.67
C GLY A 114 2.28 -10.57 19.05
N LEU A 115 2.91 -11.44 18.26
CA LEU A 115 4.28 -11.91 18.48
C LEU A 115 5.28 -10.74 18.52
N GLU A 116 5.20 -9.81 17.57
CA GLU A 116 6.09 -8.66 17.50
C GLU A 116 5.92 -7.71 18.70
N LEU A 117 4.69 -7.58 19.19
CA LEU A 117 4.39 -6.85 20.43
C LEU A 117 4.79 -7.61 21.71
N ARG A 118 5.34 -8.82 21.60
CA ARG A 118 5.64 -9.76 22.69
C ARG A 118 4.40 -10.04 23.55
N SER A 119 3.25 -10.18 22.90
CA SER A 119 1.93 -10.36 23.50
C SER A 119 1.14 -11.42 22.73
N THR A 120 -0.03 -11.79 23.24
CA THR A 120 -1.00 -12.58 22.47
C THR A 120 -2.09 -11.65 21.95
N ALA A 121 -2.35 -11.69 20.65
CA ALA A 121 -3.43 -10.96 20.00
C ALA A 121 -4.39 -11.94 19.34
N VAL A 122 -5.70 -11.67 19.45
CA VAL A 122 -6.75 -12.51 18.89
C VAL A 122 -7.71 -11.66 18.07
N CYS A 123 -8.09 -12.15 16.89
CA CYS A 123 -9.19 -11.58 16.10
C CYS A 123 -10.52 -11.91 16.76
N LYS A 124 -11.29 -10.89 17.17
CA LYS A 124 -12.68 -11.03 17.63
C LYS A 124 -13.68 -11.02 16.47
N GLY A 125 -13.38 -10.24 15.43
CA GLY A 125 -14.25 -10.14 14.26
C GLY A 125 -13.53 -9.51 13.08
N ILE A 126 -14.03 -9.81 11.89
CA ILE A 126 -13.54 -9.30 10.62
C ILE A 126 -14.75 -8.77 9.86
N ARG A 127 -14.66 -7.54 9.36
CA ARG A 127 -15.71 -6.93 8.54
C ARG A 127 -15.09 -6.38 7.27
N ARG A 128 -15.47 -6.93 6.12
CA ARG A 128 -15.21 -6.32 4.81
C ARG A 128 -15.96 -4.99 4.72
N THR A 129 -15.24 -3.89 4.54
CA THR A 129 -15.80 -2.54 4.37
C THR A 129 -15.89 -2.13 2.90
N ARG A 130 -15.03 -2.73 2.06
CA ARG A 130 -14.97 -2.46 0.63
C ARG A 130 -14.54 -3.72 -0.12
N ASP A 131 -15.16 -3.93 -1.28
CA ASP A 131 -14.76 -4.91 -2.28
C ASP A 131 -14.64 -4.17 -3.63
N GLY A 132 -13.42 -3.72 -3.93
CA GLY A 132 -13.09 -3.02 -5.16
C GLY A 132 -13.88 -1.73 -5.35
N LEU A 133 -14.88 -1.75 -6.22
CA LEU A 133 -15.73 -0.58 -6.49
C LEU A 133 -16.92 -0.47 -5.54
N PHE A 134 -17.26 -1.56 -4.85
CA PHE A 134 -18.40 -1.65 -3.97
C PHE A 134 -17.98 -1.37 -2.53
N THR A 135 -18.81 -0.60 -1.85
CA THR A 135 -18.64 -0.23 -0.45
C THR A 135 -19.75 -0.84 0.39
N LEU A 136 -19.65 -0.75 1.72
CA LEU A 136 -20.71 -1.19 2.63
C LEU A 136 -22.08 -0.57 2.34
N GLN A 137 -22.12 0.65 1.81
CA GLN A 137 -23.35 1.35 1.46
C GLN A 137 -24.06 0.72 0.26
N ASP A 138 -23.31 0.05 -0.62
CA ASP A 138 -23.85 -0.65 -1.78
C ASP A 138 -24.35 -2.07 -1.42
N ALA A 139 -24.06 -2.54 -0.20
CA ALA A 139 -24.39 -3.89 0.24
C ALA A 139 -25.87 -3.99 0.67
N LEU A 140 -26.61 -4.91 0.05
CA LEU A 140 -27.97 -5.24 0.46
C LEU A 140 -27.95 -6.19 1.67
N THR A 141 -28.65 -5.81 2.74
CA THR A 141 -28.87 -6.69 3.90
C THR A 141 -29.83 -7.82 3.51
N HIS A 142 -29.75 -8.98 4.17
CA HIS A 142 -30.53 -10.17 3.86
C HIS A 142 -32.05 -9.93 3.72
N HIS A 143 -32.63 -9.03 4.51
CA HIS A 143 -34.05 -8.66 4.42
C HIS A 143 -34.43 -7.96 3.11
N TYR A 144 -33.47 -7.37 2.41
CA TYR A 144 -33.64 -6.65 1.13
C TYR A 144 -33.08 -7.46 -0.04
N TRP A 145 -33.04 -8.79 0.06
CA TRP A 145 -32.67 -9.68 -1.04
C TRP A 145 -33.87 -9.99 -1.94
N THR A 146 -34.72 -8.99 -2.19
CA THR A 146 -35.85 -9.11 -3.10
C THR A 146 -35.38 -8.80 -4.52
N ALA A 147 -36.00 -9.43 -5.53
CA ALA A 147 -35.69 -9.14 -6.94
C ALA A 147 -35.81 -7.64 -7.29
N ALA A 148 -36.77 -6.94 -6.68
CA ALA A 148 -36.95 -5.49 -6.84
C ALA A 148 -35.74 -4.70 -6.32
N ASP A 149 -35.30 -4.99 -5.08
CA ASP A 149 -34.18 -4.33 -4.42
C ASP A 149 -32.86 -4.57 -5.16
N ILE A 150 -32.63 -5.82 -5.59
CA ILE A 150 -31.45 -6.19 -6.40
C ILE A 150 -31.45 -5.43 -7.72
N THR A 151 -32.60 -5.39 -8.42
CA THR A 151 -32.73 -4.66 -9.69
C THR A 151 -32.48 -3.16 -9.50
N GLN A 152 -32.97 -2.59 -8.39
CA GLN A 152 -32.73 -1.19 -8.05
C GLN A 152 -31.25 -0.92 -7.77
N ALA A 153 -30.58 -1.76 -6.98
CA ALA A 153 -29.14 -1.63 -6.70
C ALA A 153 -28.30 -1.69 -8.00
N ILE A 154 -28.62 -2.62 -8.91
CA ILE A 154 -27.98 -2.71 -10.23
C ILE A 154 -28.16 -1.41 -11.02
N ARG A 155 -29.39 -0.87 -11.09
CA ARG A 155 -29.69 0.40 -11.78
C ARG A 155 -28.92 1.58 -11.18
N GLN A 156 -28.84 1.65 -9.85
CA GLN A 156 -28.08 2.68 -9.13
C GLN A 156 -26.59 2.60 -9.46
N TYR A 157 -26.01 1.40 -9.47
CA TYR A 157 -24.61 1.19 -9.87
C TYR A 157 -24.32 1.63 -11.31
N HIS A 158 -25.20 1.29 -12.27
CA HIS A 158 -25.01 1.72 -13.65
C HIS A 158 -25.09 3.25 -13.81
N SER A 159 -25.98 3.90 -13.03
CA SER A 159 -26.12 5.35 -13.02
C SER A 159 -24.86 6.03 -12.46
N SER A 160 -24.34 5.54 -11.33
CA SER A 160 -23.12 6.08 -10.71
C SER A 160 -21.87 5.84 -11.56
N LYS A 161 -21.77 4.70 -12.26
CA LYS A 161 -20.67 4.41 -13.20
C LYS A 161 -20.61 5.40 -14.37
N LYS A 162 -21.77 5.84 -14.89
CA LYS A 162 -21.84 6.85 -15.97
C LYS A 162 -21.29 8.20 -15.52
N HIS A 163 -21.55 8.59 -14.27
CA HIS A 163 -20.99 9.80 -13.68
C HIS A 163 -19.48 9.69 -13.45
N ARG A 164 -18.99 8.57 -12.90
CA ARG A 164 -17.54 8.36 -12.67
C ARG A 164 -16.71 8.37 -13.96
N LYS A 165 -17.23 7.82 -15.06
CA LYS A 165 -16.55 7.87 -16.37
C LYS A 165 -16.42 9.29 -16.93
N ARG A 166 -17.34 10.20 -16.62
CA ARG A 166 -17.26 11.60 -17.06
C ARG A 166 -16.23 12.42 -16.29
N SER A 167 -16.01 12.12 -15.02
CA SER A 167 -14.97 12.74 -14.18
C SER A 167 -13.55 12.19 -14.41
N GLN A 168 -13.42 11.05 -15.09
CA GLN A 168 -12.15 10.48 -15.55
C GLN A 168 -11.87 10.82 -17.03
N SER A 169 -12.03 12.08 -17.43
CA SER A 169 -11.31 12.59 -18.60
C SER A 169 -9.82 12.69 -18.25
N PRO A 170 -8.89 12.43 -19.18
CA PRO A 170 -7.48 12.30 -18.85
C PRO A 170 -6.96 13.58 -18.20
N ALA A 171 -6.47 13.48 -16.96
CA ALA A 171 -5.63 14.50 -16.38
C ALA A 171 -4.47 14.75 -17.36
N LYS A 172 -4.28 16.01 -17.77
CA LYS A 172 -3.15 16.45 -18.60
C LYS A 172 -1.86 15.82 -18.05
N LYS A 173 -1.16 15.05 -18.89
CA LYS A 173 0.21 14.63 -18.63
C LYS A 173 1.03 15.87 -18.24
N PRO A 174 1.76 15.91 -17.12
CA PRO A 174 2.78 16.93 -16.95
C PRO A 174 3.81 16.68 -18.05
N ALA A 175 3.89 17.60 -19.01
CA ALA A 175 4.88 17.56 -20.06
C ALA A 175 6.27 17.66 -19.42
N LEU A 176 7.00 16.55 -19.41
CA LEU A 176 8.44 16.57 -19.18
C LEU A 176 9.04 17.31 -20.37
N LYS A 177 9.56 18.52 -20.12
CA LYS A 177 10.33 19.27 -21.12
C LYS A 177 11.62 18.51 -21.38
N THR A 178 11.68 17.74 -22.45
CA THR A 178 12.95 17.33 -23.04
C THR A 178 13.59 18.55 -23.66
N SER A 179 14.70 19.02 -23.10
CA SER A 179 15.61 19.95 -23.77
C SER A 179 16.63 19.12 -24.55
N GLU A 180 16.39 18.93 -25.83
CA GLU A 180 17.41 18.51 -26.79
C GLU A 180 17.54 19.61 -27.85
N ASP A 181 18.69 20.29 -27.79
CA ASP A 181 19.44 20.99 -28.85
C ASP A 181 20.52 21.80 -28.08
N VAL A 182 21.82 21.61 -28.23
CA VAL A 182 22.61 21.44 -29.44
C VAL A 182 23.91 20.68 -29.12
N THR A 183 24.27 19.79 -30.03
CA THR A 183 25.56 19.10 -30.14
C THR A 183 26.72 20.08 -30.36
N ALA A 184 27.73 20.07 -29.50
CA ALA A 184 29.08 20.51 -29.87
C ALA A 184 30.10 19.69 -29.07
N ALA A 185 30.88 18.92 -29.81
CA ALA A 185 31.97 18.11 -29.30
C ALA A 185 33.12 18.99 -28.79
N GLN A 186 33.86 18.43 -27.83
CA GLN A 186 35.30 18.65 -27.61
C GLN A 186 35.76 20.06 -27.24
N GLN A 187 35.86 20.35 -25.94
CA GLN A 187 37.09 20.91 -25.35
C GLN A 187 37.00 20.98 -23.84
N ASN A 188 37.73 20.07 -23.17
CA ASN A 188 38.79 20.38 -22.21
C ASN A 188 38.94 19.27 -21.17
N LYS A 189 39.77 18.29 -21.54
CA LYS A 189 40.71 17.68 -20.60
C LYS A 189 41.52 18.80 -19.95
N ALA A 190 41.21 19.10 -18.69
CA ALA A 190 42.12 19.62 -17.66
C ALA A 190 41.24 20.14 -16.51
N ASN A 191 41.43 19.56 -15.32
CA ASN A 191 40.98 20.04 -13.99
C ASN A 191 40.09 19.09 -13.19
N GLU A 192 40.32 17.77 -13.30
CA GLU A 192 39.82 16.80 -12.31
C GLU A 192 40.95 15.99 -11.64
N GLU A 193 42.16 16.55 -11.57
CA GLU A 193 43.31 16.00 -10.81
C GLU A 193 43.80 16.94 -9.69
N ALA A 194 43.09 18.02 -9.36
CA ALA A 194 43.50 18.98 -8.33
C ALA A 194 42.79 18.86 -6.97
N ALA A 195 41.83 17.95 -6.80
CA ALA A 195 41.04 17.85 -5.55
C ALA A 195 41.38 16.64 -4.66
N VAL A 196 42.29 15.76 -5.08
CA VAL A 196 42.70 14.56 -4.31
C VAL A 196 44.07 14.74 -3.60
N GLY A 197 44.69 15.92 -3.72
CA GLY A 197 46.00 16.24 -3.11
C GLY A 197 45.93 16.97 -1.76
N THR A 198 44.80 17.57 -1.38
CA THR A 198 44.77 18.53 -0.26
C THR A 198 44.33 17.94 1.08
N ILE A 199 43.78 16.71 1.10
CA ILE A 199 43.29 16.08 2.35
C ILE A 199 44.33 15.14 3.00
N LYS A 200 45.42 14.79 2.30
CA LYS A 200 46.50 13.95 2.87
C LYS A 200 47.66 14.71 3.52
N LYS A 201 47.65 16.04 3.56
CA LYS A 201 48.74 16.86 4.14
C LYS A 201 48.47 17.41 5.55
N LEU A 202 47.31 17.11 6.16
CA LEU A 202 46.92 17.62 7.48
C LEU A 202 46.93 16.57 8.62
N VAL A 203 47.43 15.35 8.37
CA VAL A 203 47.51 14.27 9.40
C VAL A 203 48.96 13.88 9.72
N ALA A 204 49.96 14.63 9.22
CA ALA A 204 51.38 14.31 9.43
C ALA A 204 52.16 15.31 10.33
N GLU A 205 51.51 16.29 10.97
CA GLU A 205 52.19 17.30 11.82
C GLU A 205 51.68 17.36 13.28
N THR A 206 50.99 16.34 13.79
CA THR A 206 50.59 16.28 15.22
C THR A 206 50.97 14.98 15.92
N SER A 207 52.12 14.41 15.55
CA SER A 207 52.78 13.39 16.34
C SER A 207 54.29 13.43 16.10
N SER A 208 54.93 14.45 16.66
CA SER A 208 56.26 14.34 17.24
C SER A 208 56.35 15.20 18.49
#